data_AF-T1HAP9-F1
#
_entry.id   AF-T1HAP9-F1
#
_cell.length_a   1.000
_cell.length_b   1.000
_cell.length_c   1.000
_cell.angle_alpha   90.00
_cell.angle_beta   90.00
_cell.angle_gamma   90.00
#
_symmetry.space_group_name_H-M   'P 1'
#
loop_
_entity.id
_entity.type
_entity.pdbx_description
1 polymer ?
#
loop_
_entity_poly.entity_id
_entity_poly.type
_entity_poly.pdbx_seq_one_letter_code
_entity_poly.pdbx_strand_id
1 'polypeptide(L)'
;MAPIKIERIVSVSSEDEAHPATNLMKNEYSNKKWKCKTPGEKQISAVFQLAECCKISKIDIGNEHSAFVEILVGKSCTPDVDYKVLLVTSSLMSLQEAKNGTNINSVSFFKRENFCKPLCDEKWDRIKIVCTQPFNKHAQYGLSFIVFHSETSVDKNTPQLGFQLKATNSVEPLLRAGGLFANRNRFSNNSPIATGAAAIREASTSGTLKVDFKGKLPHRNNDSAKSPKTSSVNEDT
;
A
#
# COMPACT_ATOMS: atom_id res chain seq x y z
N MET A 1 -5.99 -4.89 3.69
CA MET A 1 -6.89 -5.79 2.95
C MET A 1 -6.10 -6.38 1.81
N ALA A 2 -6.09 -7.70 1.69
CA ALA A 2 -5.29 -8.40 0.69
C ALA A 2 -6.18 -8.76 -0.51
N PRO A 3 -5.68 -8.61 -1.76
CA PRO A 3 -6.40 -9.09 -2.92
C PRO A 3 -6.46 -10.62 -2.89
N ILE A 4 -7.66 -11.17 -3.09
CA ILE A 4 -7.91 -12.62 -3.08
C ILE A 4 -7.41 -13.20 -4.40
N LYS A 5 -6.56 -14.22 -4.32
CA LYS A 5 -6.04 -14.91 -5.50
C LYS A 5 -7.09 -15.83 -6.12
N ILE A 6 -7.31 -15.68 -7.42
CA ILE A 6 -8.08 -16.64 -8.23
C ILE A 6 -7.13 -17.77 -8.65
N GLU A 7 -7.52 -19.01 -8.38
CA GLU A 7 -6.70 -20.20 -8.69
C GLU A 7 -6.90 -20.64 -10.14
N ARG A 8 -8.16 -20.79 -10.54
CA ARG A 8 -8.52 -21.30 -11.87
C ARG A 8 -9.93 -20.90 -12.29
N ILE A 9 -10.20 -21.04 -13.57
CA ILE A 9 -11.54 -20.98 -14.13
C ILE A 9 -12.21 -22.35 -14.01
N VAL A 10 -13.49 -22.34 -13.66
CA VAL A 10 -14.34 -23.52 -13.56
C VAL A 10 -15.19 -23.67 -14.81
N SER A 11 -15.80 -22.58 -15.27
CA SER A 11 -16.60 -22.57 -16.49
C SER A 11 -16.68 -21.16 -17.07
N VAL A 12 -16.84 -21.08 -18.39
CA VAL A 12 -17.07 -19.84 -19.12
C VAL A 12 -18.16 -20.12 -20.14
N SER A 13 -19.13 -19.22 -20.24
CA SER A 13 -20.22 -19.35 -21.22
C SER A 13 -19.84 -18.81 -22.60
N SER A 14 -19.09 -17.70 -22.63
CA SER A 14 -18.61 -17.09 -23.87
C SER A 14 -17.33 -16.30 -23.61
N GLU A 15 -16.36 -16.45 -24.52
CA GLU A 15 -15.12 -15.70 -24.50
C GLU A 15 -14.54 -15.52 -25.90
N ASP A 16 -13.91 -14.38 -26.11
CA ASP A 16 -13.16 -14.03 -27.32
C ASP A 16 -11.74 -14.62 -27.26
N GLU A 17 -11.21 -15.04 -28.41
CA GLU A 17 -9.89 -15.70 -28.49
C GLU A 17 -8.74 -14.76 -28.12
N ALA A 18 -8.85 -13.46 -28.42
CA ALA A 18 -7.85 -12.46 -28.04
C ALA A 18 -8.07 -11.94 -26.62
N HIS A 19 -9.31 -12.03 -26.13
CA HIS A 19 -9.74 -11.52 -24.83
C HIS A 19 -10.43 -12.59 -23.95
N PRO A 20 -9.70 -13.68 -23.58
CA PRO A 20 -10.26 -14.77 -22.79
C PRO A 20 -10.50 -14.40 -21.33
N ALA A 21 -11.36 -15.17 -20.66
CA ALA A 21 -11.69 -14.96 -19.24
C ALA A 21 -10.46 -15.16 -18.32
N THR A 22 -9.44 -15.89 -18.78
CA THR A 22 -8.16 -16.09 -18.07
C THR A 22 -7.47 -14.78 -17.72
N ASN A 23 -7.73 -13.70 -18.47
CA ASN A 23 -7.17 -12.38 -18.22
C ASN A 23 -7.62 -11.82 -16.87
N LEU A 24 -8.81 -12.16 -16.39
CA LEU A 24 -9.35 -11.70 -15.11
C LEU A 24 -8.72 -12.39 -13.90
N MET A 25 -8.01 -13.50 -14.07
CA MET A 25 -7.37 -14.20 -12.95
C MET A 25 -6.17 -13.43 -12.40
N LYS A 26 -5.62 -12.49 -13.18
CA LYS A 26 -4.52 -11.64 -12.74
C LYS A 26 -5.13 -10.52 -11.93
N ASN A 27 -4.84 -10.49 -10.62
CA ASN A 27 -5.23 -9.42 -9.69
C ASN A 27 -4.53 -8.08 -9.97
N GLU A 28 -4.12 -7.85 -11.21
CA GLU A 28 -3.45 -6.65 -11.68
C GLU A 28 -4.46 -5.85 -12.49
N TYR A 29 -4.37 -4.53 -12.41
CA TYR A 29 -5.08 -3.60 -13.30
C TYR A 29 -4.46 -3.65 -14.72
N SER A 30 -4.38 -4.85 -15.28
CA SER A 30 -3.79 -5.12 -16.57
C SER A 30 -4.67 -4.56 -17.67
N ASN A 31 -4.08 -4.13 -18.78
CA ASN A 31 -4.82 -3.73 -19.98
C ASN A 31 -5.47 -4.93 -20.71
N LYS A 32 -5.39 -6.14 -20.14
CA LYS A 32 -5.98 -7.35 -20.70
C LYS A 32 -7.41 -7.51 -20.22
N LYS A 33 -8.32 -7.67 -21.16
CA LYS A 33 -9.77 -7.67 -20.95
C LYS A 33 -10.34 -9.08 -21.16
N TRP A 34 -11.52 -9.32 -20.61
CA TRP A 34 -12.40 -10.44 -20.98
C TRP A 34 -13.58 -9.88 -21.78
N LYS A 35 -13.84 -10.46 -22.96
CA LYS A 35 -14.96 -10.07 -23.82
C LYS A 35 -15.74 -11.30 -24.29
N CYS A 36 -17.01 -11.11 -24.62
CA CYS A 36 -17.83 -12.13 -25.25
C CYS A 36 -17.30 -12.50 -26.65
N LYS A 37 -17.50 -13.76 -27.05
CA LYS A 37 -17.11 -14.27 -28.36
C LYS A 37 -17.83 -13.53 -29.48
N THR A 38 -19.15 -13.46 -29.39
CA THR A 38 -20.01 -12.89 -30.44
C THR A 38 -20.61 -11.57 -29.95
N PRO A 39 -20.56 -10.49 -30.75
CA PRO A 39 -21.31 -9.28 -30.43
C PRO A 39 -22.82 -9.56 -30.34
N GLY A 40 -23.51 -8.95 -29.37
CA GLY A 40 -24.96 -9.06 -29.25
C GLY A 40 -25.49 -10.19 -28.37
N GLU A 41 -24.61 -10.95 -27.73
CA GLU A 41 -24.98 -11.88 -26.67
C GLU A 41 -25.70 -11.13 -25.53
N LYS A 42 -26.87 -11.60 -25.09
CA LYS A 42 -27.64 -10.88 -24.06
C LYS A 42 -26.94 -10.86 -22.71
N GLN A 43 -26.30 -11.99 -22.37
CA GLN A 43 -25.63 -12.21 -21.10
C GLN A 43 -24.46 -13.16 -21.30
N ILE A 44 -23.35 -12.87 -20.63
CA ILE A 44 -22.21 -13.78 -20.48
C ILE A 44 -21.94 -14.01 -19.00
N SER A 45 -21.33 -15.14 -18.71
CA SER A 45 -20.94 -15.55 -17.36
C SER A 45 -19.64 -16.34 -17.35
N ALA A 46 -18.89 -16.17 -16.28
CA ALA A 46 -17.67 -16.91 -15.98
C ALA A 46 -17.64 -17.28 -14.50
N VAL A 47 -17.20 -18.50 -14.21
CA VAL A 47 -17.09 -19.05 -12.85
C VAL A 47 -15.63 -19.27 -12.53
N PHE A 48 -15.20 -18.74 -11.40
CA PHE A 48 -13.85 -18.79 -10.90
C PHE A 48 -13.79 -19.54 -9.57
N GLN A 49 -12.72 -20.32 -9.40
CA GLN A 49 -12.34 -20.93 -8.14
C GLN A 49 -11.27 -20.05 -7.48
N LEU A 50 -11.51 -19.66 -6.24
CA LEU A 50 -10.55 -18.94 -5.40
C LEU A 50 -9.55 -19.93 -4.80
N ALA A 51 -8.32 -19.46 -4.58
CA ALA A 51 -7.27 -20.27 -3.96
C ALA A 51 -7.59 -20.64 -2.50
N GLU A 52 -8.32 -19.78 -1.79
CA GLU A 52 -8.71 -20.00 -0.41
C GLU A 52 -10.18 -19.60 -0.19
N CYS A 53 -10.87 -20.36 0.67
CA CYS A 53 -12.23 -20.05 1.10
C CYS A 53 -12.21 -18.88 2.08
N CYS A 54 -12.71 -17.72 1.65
CA CYS A 54 -12.55 -16.45 2.38
C CYS A 54 -13.81 -15.59 2.35
N LYS A 55 -13.84 -14.59 3.26
CA LYS A 55 -14.93 -13.62 3.36
C LYS A 55 -14.63 -12.42 2.49
N ILE A 56 -15.50 -12.13 1.54
CA ILE A 56 -15.36 -11.01 0.60
C ILE A 56 -15.82 -9.71 1.28
N SER A 57 -14.98 -8.68 1.17
CA SER A 57 -15.18 -7.40 1.87
C SER A 57 -15.34 -6.22 0.92
N LYS A 58 -14.65 -6.27 -0.23
CA LYS A 58 -14.72 -5.26 -1.30
C LYS A 58 -14.53 -5.95 -2.65
N ILE A 59 -15.17 -5.43 -3.68
CA ILE A 59 -15.01 -5.84 -5.07
C ILE A 59 -14.77 -4.61 -5.91
N ASP A 60 -13.67 -4.60 -6.66
CA ASP A 60 -13.32 -3.54 -7.59
C ASP A 60 -13.51 -4.07 -9.00
N ILE A 61 -14.32 -3.39 -9.82
CA ILE A 61 -14.69 -3.86 -11.16
C ILE A 61 -14.31 -2.79 -12.18
N GLY A 62 -13.45 -3.14 -13.11
CA GLY A 62 -13.17 -2.35 -14.31
C GLY A 62 -14.06 -2.83 -15.44
N ASN A 63 -14.90 -1.94 -15.97
CA ASN A 63 -15.84 -2.28 -17.03
C ASN A 63 -15.14 -2.43 -18.39
N GLU A 64 -15.76 -3.21 -19.28
CA GLU A 64 -15.50 -3.22 -20.71
C GLU A 64 -16.85 -3.35 -21.43
N HIS A 65 -17.54 -2.23 -21.67
CA HIS A 65 -18.82 -2.20 -22.38
C HIS A 65 -20.00 -2.98 -21.74
N SER A 66 -19.89 -3.51 -20.52
CA SER A 66 -21.04 -4.14 -19.86
C SER A 66 -21.99 -3.08 -19.31
N ALA A 67 -23.30 -3.24 -19.49
CA ALA A 67 -24.29 -2.36 -18.88
C ALA A 67 -24.51 -2.70 -17.41
N PHE A 68 -24.61 -4.00 -17.12
CA PHE A 68 -24.86 -4.52 -15.78
C PHE A 68 -23.88 -5.62 -15.43
N VAL A 69 -23.59 -5.73 -14.13
CA VAL A 69 -22.83 -6.83 -13.54
C VAL A 69 -23.56 -7.39 -12.33
N GLU A 70 -23.55 -8.70 -12.19
CA GLU A 70 -24.05 -9.42 -11.03
C GLU A 70 -22.96 -10.40 -10.55
N ILE A 71 -22.79 -10.52 -9.24
CA ILE A 71 -21.81 -11.41 -8.63
C ILE A 71 -22.53 -12.39 -7.73
N LEU A 72 -22.38 -13.67 -8.02
CA LEU A 72 -22.90 -14.77 -7.23
C LEU A 72 -21.76 -15.57 -6.61
N VAL A 73 -22.04 -16.20 -5.48
CA VAL A 73 -21.10 -16.96 -4.66
C VAL A 73 -21.60 -18.37 -4.42
N GLY A 74 -20.66 -19.31 -4.29
CA GLY A 74 -20.94 -20.71 -3.99
C GLY A 74 -19.77 -21.35 -3.24
N LYS A 75 -19.98 -22.58 -2.79
CA LYS A 75 -18.94 -23.41 -2.14
C LYS A 75 -18.59 -24.58 -3.04
N SER A 76 -17.31 -24.82 -3.26
CA SER A 76 -16.84 -25.91 -4.12
C SER A 76 -17.17 -27.31 -3.56
N CYS A 77 -17.30 -27.44 -2.24
CA CYS A 77 -17.70 -28.67 -1.55
C CYS A 77 -19.16 -29.06 -1.78
N THR A 78 -19.99 -28.14 -2.27
CA THR A 78 -21.42 -28.35 -2.54
C THR A 78 -21.75 -27.84 -3.94
N PRO A 79 -21.27 -28.52 -5.00
CA PRO A 79 -21.44 -28.06 -6.37
C PRO A 79 -22.88 -28.13 -6.88
N ASP A 80 -23.73 -28.97 -6.26
CA ASP A 80 -25.13 -29.16 -6.63
C ASP A 80 -26.06 -28.05 -6.09
N VAL A 81 -25.54 -27.20 -5.19
CA VAL A 81 -26.29 -26.07 -4.64
C VAL A 81 -26.17 -24.87 -5.56
N ASP A 82 -27.30 -24.24 -5.88
CA ASP A 82 -27.33 -23.03 -6.70
C ASP A 82 -26.46 -21.90 -6.12
N TYR A 83 -25.83 -21.15 -7.03
CA TYR A 83 -25.09 -19.95 -6.69
C TYR A 83 -26.01 -18.91 -6.06
N LYS A 84 -25.56 -18.30 -4.96
CA LYS A 84 -26.33 -17.29 -4.23
C LYS A 84 -25.86 -15.89 -4.60
N VAL A 85 -26.77 -14.93 -4.75
CA VAL A 85 -26.44 -13.55 -5.18
C VAL A 85 -25.75 -12.78 -4.04
N LEU A 86 -24.47 -12.43 -4.21
CA LEU A 86 -23.72 -11.59 -3.26
C LEU A 86 -23.88 -10.11 -3.60
N LEU A 87 -23.72 -9.76 -4.87
CA LEU A 87 -23.95 -8.42 -5.40
C LEU A 87 -25.09 -8.51 -6.39
N VAL A 88 -26.22 -7.88 -6.05
CA VAL A 88 -27.37 -7.75 -6.95
C VAL A 88 -26.92 -7.05 -8.24
N THR A 89 -27.58 -7.39 -9.34
CA THR A 89 -27.41 -6.72 -10.64
C THR A 89 -27.24 -5.21 -10.49
N SER A 90 -26.02 -4.74 -10.72
CA SER A 90 -25.57 -3.37 -10.52
C SER A 90 -25.22 -2.73 -11.85
N SER A 91 -25.60 -1.47 -12.04
CA SER A 91 -25.33 -0.72 -13.28
C SER A 91 -23.87 -0.28 -13.35
N LEU A 92 -23.19 -0.61 -14.45
CA LEU A 92 -21.85 -0.11 -14.79
C LEU A 92 -21.87 0.99 -15.87
N MET A 93 -22.95 1.02 -16.67
CA MET A 93 -23.21 2.05 -17.67
C MET A 93 -24.68 2.47 -17.63
N SER A 94 -24.95 3.72 -17.97
CA SER A 94 -26.29 4.19 -18.30
C SER A 94 -26.72 3.74 -19.71
N LEU A 95 -28.02 3.82 -19.98
CA LEU A 95 -28.60 3.55 -21.30
C LEU A 95 -27.96 4.41 -22.40
N GLN A 96 -27.69 5.69 -22.12
CA GLN A 96 -27.11 6.63 -23.09
C GLN A 96 -25.65 6.28 -23.38
N GLU A 97 -24.86 5.98 -22.35
CA GLU A 97 -23.46 5.56 -22.50
C GLU A 97 -23.35 4.25 -23.29
N ALA A 98 -24.22 3.28 -23.03
CA ALA A 98 -24.22 2.01 -23.74
C ALA A 98 -24.56 2.15 -25.23
N LYS A 99 -25.53 3.02 -25.58
CA LYS A 99 -25.90 3.30 -26.97
C LYS A 99 -24.82 4.06 -27.73
N ASN A 100 -24.20 5.05 -27.08
CA ASN A 100 -23.21 5.92 -27.71
C ASN A 100 -21.79 5.37 -27.64
N GLY A 101 -21.55 4.30 -26.88
CA GLY A 101 -20.22 3.72 -26.69
C GLY A 101 -19.27 4.64 -25.94
N THR A 102 -19.78 5.47 -25.03
CA THR A 102 -18.98 6.36 -24.18
C THR A 102 -18.75 5.74 -22.81
N ASN A 103 -17.69 6.16 -22.10
CA ASN A 103 -17.39 5.71 -20.72
C ASN A 103 -17.36 4.17 -20.54
N ILE A 104 -16.76 3.49 -21.52
CA ILE A 104 -16.82 2.03 -21.67
C ILE A 104 -15.98 1.29 -20.63
N ASN A 105 -14.98 1.98 -20.09
CA ASN A 105 -14.00 1.50 -19.13
C ASN A 105 -14.18 2.13 -17.74
N SER A 106 -15.43 2.49 -17.40
CA SER A 106 -15.77 2.97 -16.06
C SER A 106 -15.33 1.96 -14.99
N VAL A 107 -14.86 2.45 -13.84
CA VAL A 107 -14.48 1.61 -12.71
C VAL A 107 -15.49 1.82 -11.59
N SER A 108 -16.01 0.72 -11.04
CA SER A 108 -16.97 0.72 -9.94
C SER A 108 -16.39 0.00 -8.73
N PHE A 109 -16.64 0.57 -7.55
CA PHE A 109 -16.17 0.03 -6.27
C PHE A 109 -17.36 -0.40 -5.42
N PHE A 110 -17.45 -1.68 -5.12
CA PHE A 110 -18.48 -2.24 -4.27
C PHE A 110 -17.90 -2.58 -2.91
N LYS A 111 -18.51 -2.03 -1.87
CA LYS A 111 -18.15 -2.28 -0.47
C LYS A 111 -19.17 -3.23 0.16
N ARG A 112 -18.89 -3.62 1.39
CA ARG A 112 -19.77 -4.47 2.21
C ARG A 112 -21.23 -4.01 2.28
N GLU A 113 -21.47 -2.70 2.24
CA GLU A 113 -22.81 -2.10 2.24
C GLU A 113 -23.63 -2.42 0.98
N ASN A 114 -22.96 -2.75 -0.13
CA ASN A 114 -23.62 -3.12 -1.39
C ASN A 114 -23.93 -4.61 -1.49
N PHE A 115 -23.45 -5.44 -0.54
CA PHE A 115 -23.62 -6.89 -0.59
C PHE A 115 -24.88 -7.35 0.14
N CYS A 116 -25.49 -8.42 -0.36
CA CYS A 116 -26.64 -9.05 0.26
C CYS A 116 -26.27 -9.69 1.61
N LYS A 117 -27.04 -9.35 2.65
CA LYS A 117 -26.99 -10.02 3.96
C LYS A 117 -27.94 -11.22 3.96
N PRO A 118 -27.58 -12.35 4.61
CA PRO A 118 -26.39 -12.57 5.44
C PRO A 118 -25.14 -13.06 4.66
N LEU A 119 -25.19 -13.17 3.34
CA LEU A 119 -24.14 -13.83 2.54
C LEU A 119 -22.77 -13.15 2.65
N CYS A 120 -22.75 -11.83 2.84
CA CYS A 120 -21.50 -11.09 3.03
C CYS A 120 -20.73 -11.50 4.29
N ASP A 121 -21.35 -12.18 5.25
CA ASP A 121 -20.73 -12.68 6.48
C ASP A 121 -20.14 -14.09 6.37
N GLU A 122 -20.51 -14.83 5.32
CA GLU A 122 -20.01 -16.18 5.05
C GLU A 122 -18.69 -16.18 4.28
N LYS A 123 -18.01 -17.34 4.29
CA LYS A 123 -16.83 -17.61 3.47
C LYS A 123 -17.22 -18.36 2.20
N TRP A 124 -16.59 -17.98 1.10
CA TRP A 124 -16.86 -18.49 -0.24
C TRP A 124 -15.55 -18.80 -0.96
N ASP A 125 -15.58 -19.77 -1.87
CA ASP A 125 -14.44 -20.18 -2.70
C ASP A 125 -14.79 -20.30 -4.18
N ARG A 126 -16.08 -20.22 -4.56
CA ARG A 126 -16.52 -20.12 -5.95
C ARG A 126 -17.24 -18.82 -6.20
N ILE A 127 -16.86 -18.12 -7.27
CA ILE A 127 -17.48 -16.87 -7.69
C ILE A 127 -17.98 -17.02 -9.11
N LYS A 128 -19.25 -16.70 -9.34
CA LYS A 128 -19.85 -16.57 -10.67
C LYS A 128 -20.06 -15.10 -10.97
N ILE A 129 -19.46 -14.64 -12.04
CA ILE A 129 -19.62 -13.29 -12.57
C ILE A 129 -20.61 -13.39 -13.72
N VAL A 130 -21.58 -12.50 -13.75
CA VAL A 130 -22.55 -12.38 -14.84
C VAL A 130 -22.53 -10.95 -15.35
N CYS A 131 -22.28 -10.79 -16.65
CA CYS A 131 -22.27 -9.50 -17.33
C CYS A 131 -23.40 -9.46 -18.35
N THR A 132 -24.08 -8.32 -18.46
CA THR A 132 -25.24 -8.17 -19.36
C THR A 132 -25.13 -6.84 -20.11
N GLN A 133 -25.43 -6.86 -21.41
CA GLN A 133 -25.50 -5.66 -22.25
C GLN A 133 -26.76 -5.70 -23.13
N PRO A 134 -27.92 -5.25 -22.61
CA PRO A 134 -29.18 -5.30 -23.36
C PRO A 134 -29.35 -4.12 -24.33
N PHE A 135 -28.58 -3.04 -24.18
CA PHE A 135 -28.81 -1.78 -24.88
C PHE A 135 -28.04 -1.67 -26.20
N ASN A 136 -26.93 -2.40 -26.33
CA ASN A 136 -26.10 -2.40 -27.53
C ASN A 136 -25.82 -3.84 -28.00
N LYS A 137 -26.49 -4.25 -29.09
CA LYS A 137 -26.38 -5.60 -29.65
C LYS A 137 -25.21 -5.77 -30.63
N HIS A 138 -24.46 -4.71 -30.89
CA HIS A 138 -23.37 -4.74 -31.87
C HIS A 138 -21.99 -4.65 -31.23
N ALA A 139 -21.91 -4.35 -29.93
CA ALA A 139 -20.67 -4.32 -29.19
C ALA A 139 -20.32 -5.69 -28.62
N GLN A 140 -19.03 -6.04 -28.67
CA GLN A 140 -18.48 -7.02 -27.74
C GLN A 140 -18.29 -6.36 -26.38
N TYR A 141 -18.65 -7.06 -25.31
CA TYR A 141 -18.59 -6.55 -23.96
C TYR A 141 -18.08 -7.61 -22.99
N GLY A 142 -17.74 -7.18 -21.78
CA GLY A 142 -17.32 -8.01 -20.67
C GLY A 142 -16.70 -7.13 -19.58
N LEU A 143 -15.53 -7.51 -19.08
CA LEU A 143 -14.85 -6.77 -18.02
C LEU A 143 -13.38 -6.55 -18.37
N SER A 144 -12.84 -5.42 -17.94
CA SER A 144 -11.41 -5.15 -18.01
C SER A 144 -10.67 -5.89 -16.90
N PHE A 145 -11.09 -5.71 -15.65
CA PHE A 145 -10.53 -6.43 -14.51
C PHE A 145 -11.61 -6.62 -13.43
N ILE A 146 -11.36 -7.57 -12.53
CA ILE A 146 -12.10 -7.69 -11.28
C ILE A 146 -11.13 -8.07 -10.17
N VAL A 147 -11.19 -7.34 -9.04
CA VAL A 147 -10.34 -7.61 -7.88
C VAL A 147 -11.22 -7.78 -6.66
N PHE A 148 -11.13 -8.96 -6.06
CA PHE A 148 -11.80 -9.28 -4.80
C PHE A 148 -10.83 -9.01 -3.65
N HIS A 149 -11.33 -8.42 -2.56
CA HIS A 149 -10.54 -8.19 -1.36
C HIS A 149 -11.11 -8.98 -0.19
N SER A 150 -10.24 -9.65 0.55
CA SER A 150 -10.63 -10.31 1.79
C SER A 150 -10.54 -9.34 2.97
N GLU A 151 -11.38 -9.59 3.96
CA GLU A 151 -11.18 -9.00 5.28
C GLU A 151 -9.89 -9.61 5.84
N THR A 152 -8.84 -8.79 5.94
CA THR A 152 -7.63 -9.21 6.66
C THR A 152 -8.09 -9.40 8.10
N SER A 153 -8.14 -10.64 8.57
CA SER A 153 -8.12 -10.88 10.01
C SER A 153 -6.81 -10.26 10.48
N VAL A 154 -6.89 -9.05 11.01
CA VAL A 154 -5.85 -8.54 11.88
C VAL A 154 -6.01 -9.41 13.12
N ASP A 155 -5.46 -10.62 13.06
CA ASP A 155 -5.30 -11.44 14.24
C ASP A 155 -4.43 -10.59 15.16
N LYS A 156 -5.07 -9.98 16.17
CA LYS A 156 -4.39 -9.27 17.26
C LYS A 156 -3.45 -10.20 18.07
N ASN A 157 -3.23 -11.43 17.61
CA ASN A 157 -2.44 -12.48 18.22
C ASN A 157 -1.24 -12.96 17.39
N THR A 158 -0.88 -12.32 16.27
CA THR A 158 0.53 -12.39 15.85
C THR A 158 1.33 -11.42 16.72
N PRO A 159 2.33 -11.89 17.51
CA PRO A 159 3.26 -10.97 18.15
C PRO A 159 4.01 -10.29 17.02
N GLN A 160 3.57 -9.09 16.66
CA GLN A 160 4.43 -8.20 15.89
C GLN A 160 5.69 -8.04 16.73
N LEU A 161 6.82 -8.48 16.20
CA LEU A 161 8.14 -8.08 16.66
C LEU A 161 8.35 -6.59 16.29
N GLY A 162 7.44 -5.75 16.77
CA GLY A 162 7.52 -4.31 16.73
C GLY A 162 8.15 -3.88 18.05
N PHE A 163 9.28 -3.19 17.97
CA PHE A 163 9.84 -2.46 19.10
C PHE A 163 8.81 -1.44 19.58
N GLN A 164 7.99 -1.82 20.55
CA GLN A 164 7.10 -0.92 21.26
C GLN A 164 7.91 -0.28 22.38
N LEU A 165 8.47 0.90 22.08
CA LEU A 165 8.91 1.83 23.10
C LEU A 165 7.68 2.31 23.87
N LYS A 166 7.46 1.70 25.04
CA LYS A 166 6.52 2.16 26.04
C LYS A 166 7.00 3.54 26.50
N ALA A 167 6.41 4.60 25.94
CA ALA A 167 6.64 5.96 26.38
C ALA A 167 6.04 6.13 27.79
N THR A 168 6.87 5.91 28.81
CA THR A 168 6.59 6.42 30.15
C THR A 168 6.96 7.90 30.15
N ASN A 169 5.99 8.75 30.44
CA ASN A 169 6.18 10.18 30.61
C ASN A 169 7.22 10.46 31.71
N SER A 170 8.44 10.81 31.31
CA SER A 170 9.37 11.56 32.14
C SER A 170 10.49 12.13 31.27
N VAL A 171 10.42 13.44 31.03
CA VAL A 171 11.52 14.39 30.83
C VAL A 171 12.71 14.04 29.91
N GLU A 172 12.94 14.97 28.97
CA GLU A 172 14.17 15.27 28.20
C GLU A 172 14.51 14.44 26.93
N PRO A 173 14.87 15.12 25.81
CA PRO A 173 14.98 14.51 24.49
C PRO A 173 16.34 13.83 24.30
N LEU A 174 16.37 12.51 24.51
CA LEU A 174 17.52 11.65 24.19
C LEU A 174 17.67 11.36 22.67
N LEU A 175 17.11 12.19 21.80
CA LEU A 175 17.06 11.97 20.35
C LEU A 175 17.72 13.11 19.54
N ARG A 176 18.79 13.70 20.07
CA ARG A 176 19.70 14.53 19.26
C ARG A 176 20.69 13.62 18.54
N ALA A 177 20.78 13.76 17.22
CA ALA A 177 21.75 13.05 16.40
C ALA A 177 23.17 13.17 17.00
N GLY A 178 23.81 12.03 17.27
CA GLY A 178 25.10 11.94 17.98
C GLY A 178 25.04 11.54 19.47
N GLY A 179 23.87 11.42 20.09
CA GLY A 179 23.72 11.10 21.52
C GLY A 179 24.11 9.67 21.95
N LEU A 180 24.24 8.73 21.00
CA LEU A 180 24.51 7.30 21.26
C LEU A 180 25.92 6.99 21.76
N PHE A 181 26.87 7.93 21.63
CA PHE A 181 28.25 7.73 22.07
C PHE A 181 28.62 8.52 23.34
N ALA A 182 27.76 9.45 23.78
CA ALA A 182 28.08 10.38 24.86
C ALA A 182 27.93 9.78 26.27
N ASN A 183 27.25 8.63 26.41
CA ASN A 183 26.86 8.10 27.72
C ASN A 183 27.61 6.82 28.12
N ARG A 184 28.82 6.59 27.60
CA ARG A 184 29.66 5.44 28.01
C ARG A 184 30.32 5.63 29.39
N ASN A 185 30.39 6.85 29.92
CA ASN A 185 31.09 7.14 31.17
C ASN A 185 30.22 7.10 32.45
N ARG A 186 29.00 6.57 32.40
CA ARG A 186 28.13 6.49 33.61
C ARG A 186 28.05 5.12 34.28
N PHE A 187 28.84 4.15 33.84
CA PHE A 187 29.08 2.90 34.57
C PHE A 187 30.58 2.61 34.63
N SER A 188 31.31 3.41 35.41
CA SER A 188 32.65 3.05 35.88
C SER A 188 32.83 3.57 37.29
N ASN A 189 32.35 2.79 38.27
CA ASN A 189 33.04 2.74 39.55
C ASN A 189 34.30 1.90 39.34
N ASN A 190 35.36 2.53 38.85
CA ASN A 190 36.75 2.26 39.21
C ASN A 190 37.68 3.24 38.49
N SER A 191 38.78 3.52 39.18
CA SER A 191 39.87 4.46 38.90
C SER A 191 40.48 4.39 37.48
N PRO A 192 41.11 5.47 37.00
CA PRO A 192 41.62 5.54 35.64
C PRO A 192 42.89 4.69 35.48
N ILE A 193 42.85 3.71 34.58
CA ILE A 193 44.04 3.03 34.07
C ILE A 193 44.49 3.79 32.82
N ALA A 194 45.48 4.64 32.99
CA ALA A 194 46.21 5.24 31.87
C ALA A 194 46.97 4.13 31.13
N THR A 195 46.72 3.96 29.82
CA THR A 195 47.54 3.11 28.96
C THR A 195 47.77 3.82 27.63
N GLY A 196 49.03 4.09 27.31
CA GLY A 196 49.47 4.48 25.96
C GLY A 196 50.36 5.72 25.89
N ALA A 197 51.67 5.49 25.78
CA ALA A 197 52.77 6.40 25.36
C ALA A 197 53.05 7.71 26.14
N ALA A 198 52.11 8.27 26.90
CA ALA A 198 52.33 9.54 27.61
C ALA A 198 53.08 9.42 28.96
N ALA A 199 53.09 8.23 29.58
CA ALA A 199 53.60 8.06 30.96
C ALA A 199 55.12 7.80 31.08
N ILE A 200 55.84 7.54 29.98
CA ILE A 200 57.26 7.13 30.04
C ILE A 200 58.23 8.32 29.95
N ARG A 201 57.75 9.51 29.57
CA ARG A 201 58.61 10.71 29.44
C ARG A 201 58.84 11.47 30.75
N GLU A 202 58.01 11.25 31.77
CA GLU A 202 58.03 12.07 32.99
C GLU A 202 58.91 11.54 34.12
N ALA A 203 59.49 10.35 34.01
CA ALA A 203 60.18 9.71 35.14
C ALA A 203 61.72 9.66 35.06
N SER A 204 62.35 10.22 34.03
CA SER A 204 63.80 10.09 33.87
C SER A 204 64.43 11.23 33.07
N THR A 205 64.72 12.34 33.76
CA THR A 205 66.02 13.04 33.68
C THR A 205 66.01 14.19 34.69
N SER A 206 66.55 13.90 35.87
CA SER A 206 67.02 14.91 36.82
C SER A 206 68.21 15.66 36.23
N GLY A 207 68.24 16.97 36.44
CA GLY A 207 69.45 17.79 36.43
C GLY A 207 69.78 18.47 35.09
N THR A 208 69.61 19.78 35.04
CA THR A 208 70.70 20.75 34.81
C THR A 208 70.14 22.18 34.78
N LEU A 209 70.81 23.05 35.53
CA LEU A 209 70.62 24.49 35.66
C LEU A 209 70.77 25.22 34.31
N LYS A 210 69.98 26.29 34.07
CA LYS A 210 70.45 27.67 33.82
C LYS A 210 69.33 28.61 33.31
N VAL A 211 69.05 29.61 34.15
CA VAL A 211 68.90 31.06 33.89
C VAL A 211 68.54 31.59 32.49
N ASP A 212 67.49 32.42 32.51
CA ASP A 212 67.49 33.88 32.24
C ASP A 212 66.71 34.47 31.04
N PHE A 213 65.84 35.40 31.45
CA PHE A 213 65.59 36.76 30.92
C PHE A 213 64.53 37.07 29.84
N LYS A 214 63.69 38.03 30.27
CA LYS A 214 63.13 39.21 29.58
C LYS A 214 61.97 39.03 28.58
N GLY A 215 60.82 39.61 28.97
CA GLY A 215 60.42 40.88 28.34
C GLY A 215 58.99 40.98 27.78
N LYS A 216 58.22 41.88 28.41
CA LYS A 216 57.25 42.84 27.83
C LYS A 216 55.99 42.34 27.08
N LEU A 217 54.84 42.56 27.73
CA LEU A 217 53.58 43.08 27.17
C LEU A 217 53.84 44.41 26.38
N PRO A 218 53.00 44.88 25.41
CA PRO A 218 51.56 45.08 25.64
C PRO A 218 50.60 45.17 24.40
N HIS A 219 49.30 45.29 24.72
CA HIS A 219 48.22 46.09 24.09
C HIS A 219 47.99 46.17 22.57
N ARG A 220 46.73 45.94 22.16
CA ARG A 220 45.73 46.94 21.68
C ARG A 220 44.45 46.19 21.23
N ASN A 221 43.26 46.39 21.81
CA ASN A 221 42.25 47.45 21.55
C ASN A 221 42.13 47.78 20.05
N ASN A 222 40.96 47.84 19.39
CA ASN A 222 39.65 48.30 19.84
C ASN A 222 38.65 48.12 18.67
N ASP A 223 37.35 48.24 18.98
CA ASP A 223 36.31 48.88 18.15
C ASP A 223 35.91 48.21 16.81
N SER A 224 34.69 48.31 16.28
CA SER A 224 33.38 48.78 16.76
C SER A 224 32.38 48.51 15.62
N ALA A 225 31.11 48.39 16.01
CA ALA A 225 29.92 48.93 15.34
C ALA A 225 29.45 48.48 13.93
N LYS A 226 28.13 48.21 13.93
CA LYS A 226 27.09 48.68 12.99
C LYS A 226 26.83 47.91 11.68
N SER A 227 25.65 47.27 11.69
CA SER A 227 24.64 47.14 10.62
C SER A 227 24.45 48.46 9.82
N PRO A 228 23.80 48.53 8.61
CA PRO A 228 22.49 47.91 8.30
C PRO A 228 22.11 47.67 6.80
N LYS A 229 20.91 47.07 6.61
CA LYS A 229 19.81 47.39 5.67
C LYS A 229 19.93 47.29 4.11
N THR A 230 18.76 46.88 3.56
CA THR A 230 18.06 47.32 2.31
C THR A 230 18.66 46.86 0.97
N SER A 231 17.91 46.58 -0.12
CA SER A 231 16.47 46.60 -0.44
C SER A 231 16.29 46.21 -1.93
N SER A 232 15.13 45.63 -2.26
CA SER A 232 14.25 45.91 -3.44
C SER A 232 14.73 45.88 -4.90
N VAL A 233 13.72 45.84 -5.80
CA VAL A 233 13.69 46.29 -7.23
C VAL A 233 14.04 45.16 -8.23
N ASN A 234 13.34 44.85 -9.33
CA ASN A 234 12.17 45.34 -10.08
C ASN A 234 11.73 44.21 -11.06
N GLU A 235 10.47 44.06 -11.51
CA GLU A 235 9.69 44.81 -12.52
C GLU A 235 9.99 44.42 -14.00
N ASP A 236 8.94 44.51 -14.82
CA ASP A 236 8.84 44.41 -16.29
C ASP A 236 8.95 43.00 -16.91
N THR A 237 8.11 42.56 -17.86
CA THR A 237 7.27 43.24 -18.86
C THR A 237 6.12 42.31 -19.28
#